data_AF-A0A536HLY6-F1
#
_entry.id   AF-A0A536HLY6-F1
#
_cell.length_a   1.000
_cell.length_b   1.000
_cell.length_c   1.000
_cell.angle_alpha   90.00
_cell.angle_beta   90.00
_cell.angle_gamma   90.00
#
_symmetry.space_group_name_H-M   'P 1'
#
loop_
_entity.id
_entity.type
_entity.pdbx_description
1 polymer ?
#
loop_
_entity_poly.entity_id
_entity_poly.type
_entity_poly.pdbx_seq_one_letter_code
_entity_poly.pdbx_strand_id
1 'polypeptide(L)' 'MADTTELTPEQVNMSQVEAVGLFGIRPYWQDGHNTGIFGLRYLRSLCSCEECAAASLPHTART' A
#
# COMPACT_ATOMS: atom_id res chain seq x y z
N MET A 1 -22.18 -13.44 3.24
CA MET A 1 -20.83 -12.95 3.61
C MET A 1 -19.93 -13.21 2.43
N ALA A 2 -19.09 -12.25 2.02
CA ALA A 2 -18.19 -12.46 0.88
C ALA A 2 -17.23 -13.62 1.18
N ASP A 3 -17.11 -14.55 0.22
CA ASP A 3 -16.16 -15.66 0.26
C ASP A 3 -14.76 -15.07 0.03
N THR A 4 -13.80 -15.36 0.91
CA THR A 4 -12.43 -14.82 0.84
C THR A 4 -11.50 -15.63 -0.06
N THR A 5 -12.03 -16.65 -0.73
CA THR A 5 -11.23 -17.60 -1.53
C THR A 5 -11.02 -17.11 -2.98
N GLU A 6 -11.87 -16.23 -3.48
CA GLU A 6 -11.79 -15.67 -4.83
C GLU A 6 -12.20 -14.19 -4.83
N LEU A 7 -11.38 -13.32 -5.42
CA LEU A 7 -11.62 -11.87 -5.49
C LEU A 7 -12.13 -11.50 -6.89
N THR A 8 -13.17 -10.67 -6.96
CA THR A 8 -13.62 -10.11 -8.24
C THR A 8 -12.70 -8.99 -8.72
N PRO A 9 -12.73 -8.63 -10.02
CA PRO A 9 -11.96 -7.50 -10.54
C PRO A 9 -12.22 -6.20 -9.77
N GLU A 10 -13.45 -5.93 -9.35
CA GLU A 10 -13.82 -4.71 -8.63
C GLU A 10 -13.18 -4.62 -7.24
N GLN A 11 -12.86 -5.76 -6.63
CA GLN A 11 -12.21 -5.84 -5.31
C GLN A 11 -10.70 -5.62 -5.38
N VAL A 12 -10.08 -5.83 -6.55
CA VAL A 12 -8.63 -5.66 -6.76
C VAL A 12 -8.28 -4.43 -7.60
N ASN A 13 -9.26 -3.85 -8.28
CA ASN A 13 -9.10 -2.62 -9.05
C ASN A 13 -9.30 -1.40 -8.16
N MET A 14 -8.27 -0.59 -8.07
CA MET A 14 -8.30 0.68 -7.35
C MET A 14 -8.92 1.78 -8.24
N SER A 15 -9.85 2.55 -7.71
CA SER A 15 -10.53 3.65 -8.42
C SER A 15 -9.98 5.03 -8.07
N GLN A 16 -9.48 5.20 -6.85
CA GLN A 16 -8.96 6.47 -6.37
C GLN A 16 -7.95 6.25 -5.22
N VAL A 17 -7.08 7.24 -5.02
CA VAL A 17 -6.16 7.32 -3.88
C VAL A 17 -6.31 8.69 -3.22
N GLU A 18 -6.38 8.72 -1.89
CA GLU A 18 -6.45 9.94 -1.08
C GLU A 18 -5.24 10.00 -0.12
N ALA A 19 -4.59 11.16 -0.05
CA ALA A 19 -3.62 11.43 1.00
C ALA A 19 -4.35 11.74 2.32
N VAL A 20 -4.04 10.98 3.38
CA VAL A 20 -4.62 11.20 4.70
C VAL A 20 -3.59 11.93 5.57
N GLY A 21 -3.76 13.26 5.64
CA GLY A 21 -2.82 14.14 6.31
C GLY A 21 -1.39 13.97 5.78
N LEU A 22 -0.41 13.93 6.70
CA LEU A 22 1.00 13.70 6.37
C LEU A 22 1.50 12.31 6.78
N PHE A 23 0.59 11.38 7.11
CA PHE A 23 0.97 10.09 7.70
C PHE A 23 0.68 8.88 6.83
N GLY A 24 -0.30 8.96 5.92
CA GLY A 24 -0.71 7.78 5.16
C GLY A 24 -1.57 8.06 3.94
N ILE A 25 -1.99 6.97 3.30
CA ILE A 25 -2.77 6.94 2.08
C ILE A 25 -3.99 6.03 2.27
N ARG A 26 -5.16 6.48 1.80
CA ARG A 26 -6.38 5.68 1.69
C ARG A 26 -6.64 5.31 0.22
N PRO A 27 -6.62 4.02 -0.14
CA PRO A 27 -7.12 3.56 -1.42
C PRO A 27 -8.64 3.41 -1.39
N TYR A 28 -9.26 3.68 -2.53
CA TYR A 28 -10.67 3.39 -2.82
C TYR A 28 -10.70 2.29 -3.88
N TRP A 29 -11.48 1.24 -3.62
CA TRP A 29 -11.67 0.11 -4.53
C TRP A 29 -12.96 0.30 -5.33
N GLN A 30 -13.05 -0.35 -6.51
CA GLN A 30 -14.24 -0.23 -7.36
C GLN A 30 -15.48 -0.88 -6.75
N ASP A 31 -15.32 -1.84 -5.84
CA ASP A 31 -16.41 -2.47 -5.09
C ASP A 31 -16.95 -1.61 -3.92
N GLY A 32 -16.39 -0.42 -3.70
CA GLY A 32 -16.78 0.54 -2.68
C GLY A 32 -16.01 0.45 -1.36
N HIS A 33 -15.10 -0.53 -1.18
CA HIS A 33 -14.27 -0.58 0.02
C HIS A 33 -13.27 0.59 0.07
N ASN A 34 -13.10 1.18 1.26
CA ASN A 34 -12.21 2.33 1.48
C ASN A 34 -11.77 2.50 2.96
N THR A 35 -11.86 1.46 3.77
CA THR A 35 -11.62 1.55 5.22
C THR A 35 -10.15 1.54 5.62
N GLY A 36 -9.25 1.14 4.72
CA GLY A 36 -7.81 1.05 5.00
C GLY A 36 -7.09 2.40 4.93
N ILE A 37 -6.20 2.67 5.88
CA ILE A 37 -5.20 3.76 5.80
C ILE A 37 -3.82 3.14 5.97
N PHE A 38 -2.99 3.28 4.94
CA PHE A 38 -1.66 2.71 4.89
C PHE A 38 -0.63 3.79 5.20
N GLY A 39 0.16 3.61 6.26
CA GLY A 39 1.19 4.56 6.65
C GLY A 39 2.30 4.68 5.61
N LEU A 40 2.84 5.89 5.39
CA LEU A 40 3.86 6.16 4.36
C LEU A 40 5.12 5.29 4.53
N ARG A 41 5.57 5.06 5.77
CA ARG A 41 6.73 4.18 6.04
C ARG A 41 6.46 2.73 5.65
N TYR A 42 5.26 2.24 5.93
CA TYR A 42 4.85 0.88 5.57
C TYR A 42 4.81 0.71 4.05
N LEU A 43 4.19 1.65 3.32
CA LEU A 43 4.16 1.63 1.86
C LEU A 43 5.57 1.61 1.25
N ARG A 44 6.51 2.38 1.80
CA ARG A 44 7.92 2.33 1.35
C ARG A 44 8.60 1.00 1.65
N SER A 45 8.27 0.34 2.77
CA SER A 45 8.81 -0.98 3.08
C SER A 45 8.32 -2.09 2.14
N LEU A 46 7.18 -1.87 1.46
CA LEU A 46 6.64 -2.78 0.44
C LEU A 46 7.14 -2.46 -0.97
N CYS A 47 7.76 -1.30 -1.18
CA CYS A 47 8.17 -0.85 -2.51
C CYS A 47 9.42 -1.59 -2.98
N SER A 48 9.35 -2.18 -4.18
CA SER A 48 10.45 -2.91 -4.81
C SER A 48 11.43 -2.03 -5.60
N CYS A 49 11.27 -0.70 -5.57
CA CYS A 49 12.20 0.20 -6.27
C CYS A 49 13.59 0.20 -5.61
N GLU A 50 14.62 0.49 -6.40
CA GLU A 50 16.02 0.46 -5.96
C GLU A 50 16.25 1.36 -4.73
N GLU A 51 15.66 2.56 -4.70
CA GLU A 51 15.83 3.50 -3.60
C GLU A 51 15.25 2.97 -2.28
N CYS A 52 14.09 2.30 -2.33
CA CYS A 52 13.45 1.73 -1.15
C CYS A 52 14.14 0.44 -0.71
N ALA A 53 14.59 -0.40 -1.65
CA ALA A 53 15.41 -1.56 -1.35
C ALA A 53 16.73 -1.16 -0.66
N ALA A 54 17.44 -0.16 -1.20
CA ALA A 54 18.69 0.35 -0.63
C ALA A 54 18.50 1.05 0.73
N ALA A 55 17.32 1.61 0.99
CA ALA A 55 16.97 2.17 2.30
C ALA A 55 16.60 1.10 3.35
N SER A 56 16.25 -0.10 2.91
CA SER A 56 15.90 -1.25 3.76
C SER A 56 17.13 -2.09 4.15
N LEU A 57 18.30 -1.83 3.52
CA LEU A 57 19.56 -2.47 3.88
C LEU A 57 19.99 -2.09 5.30
N PRO A 58 20.57 -3.03 6.08
CA PRO A 58 21.13 -2.71 7.38
C PRO A 58 22.18 -1.61 7.25
N HIS A 59 22.20 -0.67 8.20
CA HIS A 59 23.05 0.52 8.19
C HIS A 59 24.55 0.21 8.01
N THR A 60 24.99 -1.02 8.32
CA THR A 60 26.35 -1.51 8.17
C THR A 60 26.76 -1.84 6.73
N ALA A 61 25.84 -1.89 5.78
CA ALA A 61 26.10 -2.22 4.37
C ALA A 61 26.39 -1.00 3.47
N ARG A 62 26.51 0.21 4.06
CA ARG A 62 26.64 1.49 3.34
C ARG A 62 28.04 2.13 3.41
N THR A 63 29.05 1.44 3.93
CA THR A 63 30.48 1.79 3.84
C THR A 63 31.11 1.24 2.56
#